data_AF-A0A3E0K4Y9-F1
#
_entry.id   AF-A0A3E0K4Y9-F1
#
_cell.length_a   1.000
_cell.length_b   1.000
_cell.length_c   1.000
_cell.angle_alpha   90.00
_cell.angle_beta   90.00
_cell.angle_gamma   90.00
#
_symmetry.space_group_name_H-M   'P 1'
#
loop_
_entity.id
_entity.type
_entity.pdbx_description
1 polymer ?
#
loop_
_entity_poly.entity_id
_entity_poly.type
_entity_poly.pdbx_seq_one_letter_code
_entity_poly.pdbx_strand_id
1 'polypeptide(L)'
;MSLIPYYIYSPYPSQRSAGRAAYAVIKGGPLAPNLRGICFFSDLASGTEIFVEVSGLPPYRPASGGRSPVGPHGFHIHDHGNCAVGDPDDPFQGAGSHWNPDNQPHGNHPGDFPVLFSNHGYARMSFFTDRFRVSDIIGKSVIIHENPDDYRTQPAGNAGKRLACGVIRAVG
;
A
#
# COMPACT_ATOMS: atom_id res chain seq x y z
N MET A 1 17.72 -34.54 14.57
CA MET A 1 17.18 -33.96 13.32
C MET A 1 15.72 -33.63 13.56
N SER A 2 15.42 -32.39 13.95
CA SER A 2 14.05 -31.93 14.18
C SER A 2 13.48 -31.42 12.87
N LEU A 3 12.43 -32.07 12.37
CA LEU A 3 11.69 -31.66 11.19
C LEU A 3 10.88 -30.42 11.55
N ILE A 4 11.27 -29.27 11.02
CA ILE A 4 10.50 -28.03 11.12
C ILE A 4 9.26 -28.24 10.23
N PRO A 5 8.03 -28.20 10.76
CA PRO A 5 6.85 -28.35 9.92
C PRO A 5 6.77 -27.12 9.01
N TYR A 6 6.79 -27.37 7.70
CA TYR A 6 6.45 -26.38 6.69
C TYR A 6 5.01 -25.92 6.96
N TYR A 7 4.85 -24.76 7.58
CA TYR A 7 3.56 -24.09 7.67
C TYR A 7 3.10 -23.80 6.24
N ILE A 8 2.06 -24.50 5.79
CA ILE A 8 1.31 -24.15 4.60
C ILE A 8 0.63 -22.80 4.92
N TYR A 9 1.29 -21.70 4.59
CA TYR A 9 0.74 -20.35 4.71
C TYR A 9 -0.35 -20.22 3.65
N SER A 10 -1.59 -20.50 4.04
CA SER A 10 -2.75 -20.09 3.25
C SER A 10 -2.79 -18.55 3.29
N PRO A 11 -2.69 -17.86 2.14
CA PRO A 11 -2.88 -16.40 2.12
C PRO A 11 -4.32 -15.99 2.38
N TYR A 12 -5.25 -16.97 2.40
CA TYR A 12 -6.60 -16.76 2.92
C TYR A 12 -6.56 -16.91 4.43
N PRO A 13 -7.09 -15.94 5.19
CA PRO A 13 -7.08 -16.00 6.64
C PRO A 13 -7.73 -17.30 7.08
N SER A 14 -6.92 -18.20 7.65
CA SER A 14 -7.45 -19.37 8.35
C SER A 14 -8.36 -18.85 9.46
N GLN A 15 -9.56 -19.42 9.60
CA GLN A 15 -10.59 -19.03 10.58
C GLN A 15 -10.16 -19.28 12.05
N ARG A 16 -9.00 -18.80 12.46
CA ARG A 16 -8.44 -18.98 13.81
C ARG A 16 -7.82 -17.67 14.31
N SER A 17 -8.59 -16.60 14.21
CA SER A 17 -8.67 -15.52 15.21
C SER A 17 -9.84 -14.62 14.79
N ALA A 18 -10.75 -14.31 15.71
CA ALA A 18 -11.92 -13.44 15.48
C ALA A 18 -11.52 -11.95 15.39
N GLY A 19 -10.44 -11.64 14.66
CA GLY A 19 -9.99 -10.27 14.40
C GLY A 19 -10.84 -9.63 13.30
N ARG A 20 -10.99 -8.29 13.34
CA ARG A 20 -11.61 -7.57 12.23
C ARG A 20 -10.72 -7.71 10.99
N ALA A 21 -11.35 -7.75 9.82
CA ALA A 21 -10.65 -7.75 8.56
C ALA A 21 -11.16 -6.62 7.66
N ALA A 22 -10.30 -6.14 6.78
CA ALA A 22 -10.62 -5.16 5.76
C ALA A 22 -9.87 -5.47 4.47
N TYR A 23 -10.32 -4.86 3.39
CA TYR A 23 -9.68 -4.98 2.09
C TYR A 23 -9.79 -3.68 1.30
N ALA A 24 -8.85 -3.48 0.39
CA ALA A 24 -8.88 -2.42 -0.60
C ALA A 24 -8.65 -3.04 -1.98
N VAL A 25 -9.64 -2.91 -2.87
CA VAL A 25 -9.45 -3.24 -4.29
C VAL A 25 -8.71 -2.09 -4.95
N ILE A 26 -7.48 -2.37 -5.39
CA ILE A 26 -6.58 -1.38 -5.97
C ILE A 26 -6.81 -1.31 -7.47
N LYS A 27 -7.05 -0.10 -7.98
CA LYS A 27 -7.21 0.18 -9.42
C LYS A 27 -6.26 1.29 -9.86
N GLY A 28 -5.59 1.05 -10.97
CA GLY A 28 -4.72 2.00 -11.64
C GLY A 28 -5.48 3.17 -12.24
N GLY A 29 -4.83 4.32 -12.26
CA GLY A 29 -5.32 5.54 -12.91
C GLY A 29 -4.79 5.68 -14.34
N PRO A 30 -4.94 6.86 -14.95
CA PRO A 30 -4.49 7.13 -16.32
C PRO A 30 -2.99 6.88 -16.54
N LEU A 31 -2.17 7.05 -15.51
CA LEU A 31 -0.72 6.85 -15.56
C LEU A 31 -0.31 5.36 -15.54
N ALA A 32 -1.19 4.46 -15.08
CA ALA A 32 -0.93 3.02 -15.00
C ALA A 32 -2.23 2.23 -15.16
N PRO A 33 -2.92 2.28 -16.32
CA PRO A 33 -4.28 1.79 -16.48
C PRO A 33 -4.43 0.26 -16.33
N ASN A 34 -3.32 -0.47 -16.49
CA ASN A 34 -3.29 -1.92 -16.32
C ASN A 34 -3.03 -2.35 -14.87
N LEU A 35 -2.65 -1.43 -13.99
CA LEU A 35 -2.35 -1.71 -12.59
C LEU A 35 -3.65 -2.08 -11.86
N ARG A 36 -3.64 -3.24 -11.23
CA ARG A 36 -4.77 -3.74 -10.44
C ARG A 36 -4.29 -4.68 -9.34
N GLY A 37 -5.09 -4.83 -8.31
CA GLY A 37 -4.83 -5.84 -7.29
C GLY A 37 -5.71 -5.66 -6.07
N ILE A 38 -5.25 -6.22 -4.96
CA ILE A 38 -5.95 -6.17 -3.69
C ILE A 38 -4.96 -6.08 -2.54
N CYS A 39 -5.33 -5.32 -1.52
CA CYS A 39 -4.66 -5.30 -0.24
C CYS A 39 -5.65 -5.76 0.83
N PHE A 40 -5.25 -6.70 1.68
CA PHE A 40 -5.99 -7.20 2.82
C PHE A 40 -5.33 -6.75 4.11
N PHE A 41 -6.16 -6.47 5.11
CA PHE A 41 -5.76 -6.09 6.46
C PHE A 41 -6.48 -7.03 7.43
N SER A 42 -5.75 -7.64 8.35
CA SER A 42 -6.32 -8.55 9.34
C SER A 42 -5.78 -8.22 10.72
N ASP A 43 -6.66 -7.94 11.68
CA ASP A 43 -6.26 -7.78 13.08
C ASP A 43 -5.69 -9.11 13.61
N LEU A 44 -4.48 -9.04 14.17
CA LEU A 44 -3.86 -10.08 14.98
C LEU A 44 -3.88 -9.67 16.46
N ALA A 45 -3.36 -10.48 17.38
CA ALA A 45 -3.41 -10.15 18.82
C ALA A 45 -2.75 -8.79 19.14
N SER A 46 -1.61 -8.47 18.51
CA SER A 46 -0.78 -7.30 18.83
C SER A 46 -0.74 -6.21 17.76
N GLY A 47 -1.52 -6.33 16.68
CA GLY A 47 -1.47 -5.36 15.59
C GLY A 47 -2.27 -5.82 14.39
N THR A 48 -1.83 -5.43 13.19
CA THR A 48 -2.47 -5.74 11.91
C THR A 48 -1.46 -6.41 10.98
N GLU A 49 -1.83 -7.54 10.39
CA GLU A 49 -1.14 -8.11 9.24
C GLU A 49 -1.72 -7.50 7.96
N ILE A 50 -0.83 -7.11 7.05
CA ILE A 50 -1.15 -6.53 5.76
C ILE A 50 -0.61 -7.45 4.68
N PHE A 51 -1.48 -7.89 3.77
CA PHE A 51 -1.12 -8.67 2.60
C PHE A 51 -1.55 -7.93 1.33
N VAL A 52 -0.62 -7.69 0.42
CA VAL A 52 -0.89 -7.02 -0.86
C VAL A 52 -0.41 -7.87 -2.02
N GLU A 53 -1.22 -7.95 -3.06
CA GLU A 53 -0.91 -8.59 -4.32
C GLU A 53 -1.41 -7.74 -5.48
N VAL A 54 -0.50 -7.31 -6.35
CA VAL A 54 -0.79 -6.42 -7.48
C VAL A 54 -0.10 -6.89 -8.75
N SER A 55 -0.73 -6.57 -9.88
CA SER A 55 -0.23 -6.80 -11.23
C SER A 55 -0.37 -5.53 -12.06
N GLY A 56 0.39 -5.43 -13.17
CA GLY A 56 0.38 -4.25 -14.04
C GLY A 56 1.18 -3.06 -13.51
N LEU A 57 2.07 -3.28 -12.53
CA LEU A 57 3.04 -2.26 -12.12
C LEU A 57 3.95 -1.89 -13.32
N PRO A 58 4.32 -0.61 -13.48
CA PRO A 58 5.36 -0.23 -14.43
C PRO A 58 6.67 -1.01 -14.19
N PRO A 59 7.46 -1.28 -15.23
CA PRO A 59 8.80 -1.85 -15.06
C PRO A 59 9.72 -0.83 -14.40
N TYR A 60 10.73 -1.34 -13.68
CA TYR A 60 11.77 -0.49 -13.12
C TYR A 60 12.45 0.34 -14.21
N ARG A 61 12.65 1.64 -13.93
CA ARG A 61 13.44 2.55 -14.78
C ARG A 61 14.42 3.31 -13.88
N PRO A 62 15.73 3.24 -14.13
CA PRO A 62 16.69 4.01 -13.35
C PRO A 62 16.51 5.51 -13.59
N ALA A 63 16.97 6.31 -12.62
CA ALA A 63 17.04 7.75 -12.76
C ALA A 63 18.01 8.12 -13.91
N SER A 64 17.59 9.05 -14.77
CA SER A 64 18.43 9.50 -15.89
C SER A 64 17.98 10.87 -16.40
N GLY A 65 18.92 11.72 -16.79
CA GLY A 65 18.64 13.02 -17.41
C GLY A 65 17.70 13.92 -16.61
N GLY A 66 17.86 13.97 -15.28
CA GLY A 66 17.01 14.77 -14.37
C GLY A 66 15.62 14.19 -14.10
N ARG A 67 15.30 13.01 -14.63
CA ARG A 67 14.04 12.30 -14.33
C ARG A 67 14.21 11.35 -13.16
N SER A 68 13.26 11.37 -12.23
CA SER A 68 13.14 10.39 -11.14
C SER A 68 13.03 8.95 -11.69
N PRO A 69 13.48 7.94 -10.91
CA PRO A 69 13.34 6.54 -11.28
C PRO A 69 11.88 6.08 -11.19
N VAL A 70 11.50 5.06 -11.95
CA VAL A 70 10.22 4.35 -11.76
C VAL A 70 10.50 3.09 -10.98
N GLY A 71 9.80 2.89 -9.88
CA GLY A 71 10.02 1.74 -9.00
C GLY A 71 11.35 1.79 -8.21
N PRO A 72 11.49 1.07 -7.08
CA PRO A 72 10.40 0.44 -6.30
C PRO A 72 9.29 1.44 -5.98
N HIS A 73 8.05 0.98 -5.82
CA HIS A 73 6.90 1.87 -5.76
C HIS A 73 6.56 2.18 -4.30
N GLY A 74 6.51 3.47 -3.95
CA GLY A 74 5.97 3.91 -2.66
C GLY A 74 4.54 3.37 -2.44
N PHE A 75 4.21 2.99 -1.21
CA PHE A 75 2.94 2.36 -0.88
C PHE A 75 2.47 2.85 0.48
N HIS A 76 1.33 3.53 0.52
CA HIS A 76 0.89 4.22 1.74
C HIS A 76 -0.62 4.12 1.95
N ILE A 77 -1.05 4.22 3.21
CA ILE A 77 -2.42 4.64 3.52
C ILE A 77 -2.50 6.17 3.45
N HIS A 78 -3.49 6.68 2.75
CA HIS A 78 -3.85 8.09 2.71
C HIS A 78 -5.10 8.39 3.56
N ASP A 79 -5.21 9.63 4.03
CA ASP A 79 -6.18 10.06 5.05
C ASP A 79 -7.66 9.95 4.63
N HIS A 80 -7.96 10.06 3.33
CA HIS A 80 -9.34 10.01 2.80
C HIS A 80 -9.59 8.80 1.87
N GLY A 81 -10.78 8.21 1.99
CA GLY A 81 -11.30 7.16 1.11
C GLY A 81 -11.84 7.69 -0.22
N ASN A 82 -11.08 8.52 -0.93
CA ASN A 82 -11.50 9.10 -2.20
C ASN A 82 -10.49 8.78 -3.31
N CYS A 83 -10.83 7.78 -4.12
CA CYS A 83 -10.04 7.35 -5.28
C CYS A 83 -10.53 7.95 -6.61
N ALA A 84 -11.22 9.09 -6.60
CA ALA A 84 -11.57 9.77 -7.84
C ALA A 84 -10.28 10.16 -8.58
N VAL A 85 -10.24 9.93 -9.90
CA VAL A 85 -9.08 10.26 -10.73
C VAL A 85 -8.77 11.76 -10.64
N GLY A 86 -9.77 12.64 -10.77
CA GLY A 86 -9.52 14.08 -10.79
C GLY A 86 -8.70 14.46 -12.03
N ASP A 87 -7.57 15.13 -11.82
CA ASP A 87 -6.63 15.49 -12.89
C ASP A 87 -5.94 14.22 -13.45
N PRO A 88 -6.03 13.92 -14.76
CA PRO A 88 -5.36 12.76 -15.35
C PRO A 88 -3.83 12.78 -15.24
N ASP A 89 -3.22 13.96 -15.18
CA ASP A 89 -1.75 14.13 -15.11
C ASP A 89 -1.23 14.07 -13.66
N ASP A 90 -2.11 14.31 -12.68
CA ASP A 90 -1.84 14.18 -11.26
C ASP A 90 -3.03 13.52 -10.53
N PRO A 91 -3.29 12.22 -10.76
CA PRO A 91 -4.53 11.61 -10.36
C PRO A 91 -4.60 11.33 -8.85
N PHE A 92 -5.81 11.06 -8.36
CA PHE A 92 -6.09 10.61 -6.97
C PHE A 92 -5.76 11.62 -5.87
N GLN A 93 -5.68 12.92 -6.16
CA GLN A 93 -5.43 13.96 -5.15
C GLN A 93 -6.53 14.01 -4.08
N GLY A 94 -7.76 13.61 -4.41
CA GLY A 94 -8.87 13.52 -3.46
C GLY A 94 -8.60 12.59 -2.27
N ALA A 95 -7.67 11.64 -2.40
CA ALA A 95 -7.25 10.75 -1.31
C ALA A 95 -6.55 11.49 -0.17
N GLY A 96 -6.11 12.74 -0.39
CA GLY A 96 -5.43 13.59 0.58
C GLY A 96 -3.98 13.18 0.84
N SER A 97 -3.48 13.40 2.06
CA SER A 97 -2.08 13.19 2.45
C SER A 97 -1.86 11.78 3.01
N HIS A 98 -0.61 11.40 3.31
CA HIS A 98 -0.34 10.18 4.07
C HIS A 98 -1.10 10.23 5.40
N TRP A 99 -1.69 9.10 5.80
CA TRP A 99 -2.42 9.05 7.05
C TRP A 99 -1.47 9.10 8.24
N ASN A 100 -1.53 10.22 8.97
CA ASN A 100 -0.63 10.55 10.06
C ASN A 100 -1.40 11.11 11.28
N PRO A 101 -2.04 10.26 12.09
CA PRO A 101 -2.80 10.70 13.26
C PRO A 101 -1.89 11.26 14.38
N ASP A 102 -0.61 10.89 14.37
CA ASP A 102 0.34 11.17 15.46
C ASP A 102 1.25 12.37 15.17
N ASN A 103 1.00 13.08 14.05
CA ASN A 103 1.77 14.23 13.58
C ASN A 103 3.29 13.98 13.56
N GLN A 104 3.69 12.78 13.11
CA GLN A 104 5.09 12.39 12.96
C GLN A 104 5.67 12.88 11.62
N PRO A 105 6.99 13.02 11.49
CA PRO A 105 7.61 13.19 10.17
C PRO A 105 7.44 11.93 9.30
N HIS A 106 7.42 12.13 7.97
CA HIS A 106 7.42 11.04 6.99
C HIS A 106 8.56 10.05 7.22
N GLY A 107 8.26 8.77 6.99
CA GLY A 107 9.09 7.63 7.38
C GLY A 107 8.68 7.05 8.74
N ASN A 108 7.78 7.74 9.45
CA ASN A 108 7.26 7.31 10.73
C ASN A 108 5.73 7.45 10.84
N HIS A 109 5.00 7.73 9.75
CA HIS A 109 3.54 7.68 9.81
C HIS A 109 3.04 6.24 9.98
N PRO A 110 1.95 5.99 10.71
CA PRO A 110 1.32 4.66 10.74
C PRO A 110 0.92 4.12 9.36
N GLY A 111 0.65 5.02 8.40
CA GLY A 111 0.32 4.67 7.01
C GLY A 111 1.52 4.47 6.07
N ASP A 112 2.76 4.69 6.51
CA ASP A 112 3.95 4.50 5.65
C ASP A 112 4.32 3.00 5.62
N PHE A 113 4.29 2.35 4.45
CA PHE A 113 4.57 0.92 4.30
C PHE A 113 5.88 0.63 3.57
N PRO A 114 6.39 -0.62 3.63
CA PRO A 114 7.49 -1.02 2.76
C PRO A 114 7.13 -0.87 1.28
N VAL A 115 8.08 -0.40 0.48
CA VAL A 115 7.95 -0.25 -0.98
C VAL A 115 7.63 -1.57 -1.70
N LEU A 116 6.90 -1.48 -2.82
CA LEU A 116 6.59 -2.61 -3.70
C LEU A 116 7.64 -2.74 -4.81
N PHE A 117 8.31 -3.89 -4.85
CA PHE A 117 9.24 -4.23 -5.93
C PHE A 117 8.49 -4.87 -7.09
N SER A 118 8.43 -4.17 -8.22
CA SER A 118 7.87 -4.72 -9.47
C SER A 118 8.77 -5.82 -10.02
N ASN A 119 8.24 -7.04 -10.10
CA ASN A 119 8.84 -8.19 -10.76
C ASN A 119 8.04 -8.48 -12.04
N HIS A 120 8.47 -7.91 -13.17
CA HIS A 120 7.75 -8.01 -14.45
C HIS A 120 6.28 -7.56 -14.33
N GLY A 121 6.05 -6.45 -13.61
CA GLY A 121 4.73 -5.89 -13.38
C GLY A 121 3.92 -6.54 -12.27
N TYR A 122 4.46 -7.56 -11.60
CA TYR A 122 3.83 -8.22 -10.46
C TYR A 122 4.56 -7.91 -9.15
N ALA A 123 3.82 -7.69 -8.07
CA ALA A 123 4.39 -7.61 -6.72
C ALA A 123 3.44 -8.27 -5.72
N ARG A 124 4.03 -8.95 -4.72
CA ARG A 124 3.31 -9.59 -3.62
C ARG A 124 4.12 -9.43 -2.34
N MET A 125 3.47 -9.03 -1.26
CA MET A 125 4.13 -8.75 0.02
C MET A 125 3.17 -9.03 1.17
N SER A 126 3.69 -9.58 2.26
CA SER A 126 3.01 -9.62 3.57
C SER A 126 3.92 -8.97 4.61
N PHE A 127 3.37 -8.13 5.47
CA PHE A 127 4.08 -7.51 6.58
C PHE A 127 3.15 -7.22 7.75
N PHE A 128 3.72 -6.93 8.91
CA PHE A 128 3.00 -6.68 10.15
C PHE A 128 3.33 -5.30 10.71
N THR A 129 2.36 -4.68 11.38
CA THR A 129 2.54 -3.45 12.15
C THR A 129 1.66 -3.45 13.38
N ASP A 130 2.15 -2.90 14.49
CA ASP A 130 1.40 -2.66 15.72
C ASP A 130 0.87 -1.23 15.84
N ARG A 131 1.12 -0.39 14.82
CA ARG A 131 0.83 1.06 14.84
C ARG A 131 -0.64 1.41 14.65
N PHE A 132 -1.47 0.46 14.20
CA PHE A 132 -2.91 0.63 14.06
C PHE A 132 -3.65 -0.71 14.09
N ARG A 133 -4.97 -0.62 14.30
CA ARG A 133 -5.94 -1.70 14.11
C ARG A 133 -6.75 -1.46 12.85
N VAL A 134 -7.39 -2.51 12.33
CA VAL A 134 -8.25 -2.43 11.15
C VAL A 134 -9.33 -1.35 11.28
N SER A 135 -9.89 -1.15 12.48
CA SER A 135 -10.91 -0.11 12.73
C SER A 135 -10.43 1.30 12.42
N ASP A 136 -9.14 1.58 12.58
CA ASP A 136 -8.57 2.93 12.47
C ASP A 136 -8.46 3.36 11.00
N ILE A 137 -8.43 2.39 10.08
CA ILE A 137 -8.15 2.59 8.66
C ILE A 137 -9.37 2.39 7.75
N ILE A 138 -10.52 1.99 8.30
CA ILE A 138 -11.76 1.88 7.50
C ILE A 138 -12.14 3.25 6.93
N GLY A 139 -12.46 3.29 5.64
CA GLY A 139 -12.84 4.53 4.96
C GLY A 139 -11.65 5.41 4.56
N LYS A 140 -10.40 4.97 4.79
CA LYS A 140 -9.18 5.53 4.20
C LYS A 140 -8.91 4.91 2.84
N SER A 141 -7.80 5.26 2.20
CA SER A 141 -7.37 4.61 0.95
C SER A 141 -5.93 4.14 1.01
N VAL A 142 -5.60 3.14 0.20
CA VAL A 142 -4.22 2.84 -0.15
C VAL A 142 -3.87 3.50 -1.47
N ILE A 143 -2.65 4.03 -1.57
CA ILE A 143 -2.07 4.58 -2.81
C ILE A 143 -0.76 3.84 -3.12
N ILE A 144 -0.57 3.53 -4.40
CA ILE A 144 0.73 3.10 -4.95
C ILE A 144 1.30 4.25 -5.77
N HIS A 145 2.54 4.62 -5.51
CA HIS A 145 3.25 5.74 -6.15
C HIS A 145 4.21 5.28 -7.26
N GLU A 146 4.64 6.23 -8.10
CA GLU A 146 5.50 5.97 -9.26
C GLU A 146 6.95 5.70 -8.86
N ASN A 147 7.50 6.50 -7.96
CA ASN A 147 8.91 6.52 -7.60
C ASN A 147 9.14 5.82 -6.24
N PRO A 148 10.41 5.54 -5.88
CA PRO A 148 10.78 5.03 -4.56
C PRO A 148 10.41 6.01 -3.46
N ASP A 149 9.89 5.47 -2.36
CA ASP A 149 9.87 6.18 -1.08
C ASP A 149 11.28 6.16 -0.47
N ASP A 150 11.84 7.34 -0.18
CA ASP A 150 13.14 7.50 0.45
C ASP A 150 13.10 7.51 1.99
N TYR A 151 11.91 7.40 2.57
CA TYR A 151 11.54 7.42 3.99
C TYR A 151 12.06 8.62 4.78
N ARG A 152 12.42 9.72 4.12
CA ARG A 152 13.10 10.86 4.77
C ARG A 152 12.57 12.22 4.30
N THR A 153 12.40 12.38 2.98
CA THR A 153 11.93 13.63 2.39
C THR A 153 10.51 13.93 2.84
N GLN A 154 10.29 15.15 3.31
CA GLN A 154 8.97 15.59 3.76
C GLN A 154 8.16 16.17 2.58
N PRO A 155 6.83 16.02 2.58
CA PRO A 155 6.00 15.29 3.56
C PRO A 155 5.72 13.82 3.19
N ALA A 156 6.28 13.30 2.09
CA ALA A 156 5.79 12.08 1.44
C ALA A 156 6.88 11.24 0.76
N GLY A 157 8.13 11.36 1.22
CA GLY A 157 9.21 10.45 0.81
C GLY A 157 9.71 10.61 -0.62
N ASN A 158 9.31 11.70 -1.30
CA ASN A 158 9.56 11.91 -2.72
C ASN A 158 9.09 10.75 -3.62
N ALA A 159 8.02 10.04 -3.22
CA ALA A 159 7.48 8.89 -3.95
C ALA A 159 6.84 9.27 -5.31
N GLY A 160 6.63 10.57 -5.57
CA GLY A 160 6.13 11.07 -6.84
C GLY A 160 4.65 10.79 -7.09
N LYS A 161 4.28 10.68 -8.37
CA LYS A 161 2.88 10.62 -8.81
C LYS A 161 2.15 9.39 -8.28
N ARG A 162 0.84 9.51 -8.07
CA ARG A 162 -0.04 8.42 -7.60
C ARG A 162 -0.47 7.58 -8.80
N LEU A 163 -0.11 6.30 -8.83
CA LEU A 163 -0.41 5.39 -9.93
C LEU A 163 -1.73 4.65 -9.76
N ALA A 164 -2.09 4.30 -8.53
CA ALA A 164 -3.29 3.52 -8.23
C ALA A 164 -3.84 3.85 -6.86
N CYS A 165 -5.14 3.60 -6.68
CA CYS A 165 -5.85 3.84 -5.44
C CYS A 165 -6.84 2.71 -5.13
N GLY A 166 -7.05 2.44 -3.84
CA GLY A 166 -8.12 1.56 -3.36
C GLY A 166 -8.68 2.03 -2.02
N VAL A 167 -10.00 2.23 -1.92
CA VAL A 167 -10.65 2.57 -0.64
C VAL A 167 -10.71 1.32 0.24
N ILE A 168 -10.31 1.47 1.51
CA ILE A 168 -10.29 0.41 2.51
C ILE A 168 -11.70 0.21 3.07
N ARG A 169 -12.22 -1.01 2.96
CA ARG A 169 -13.57 -1.40 3.37
C ARG A 169 -13.49 -2.57 4.33
N ALA A 170 -14.37 -2.59 5.33
CA ALA A 170 -14.48 -3.73 6.23
C ALA A 170 -14.96 -4.98 5.47
N VAL A 171 -14.46 -6.14 5.87
CA VAL A 171 -15.05 -7.43 5.53
C VAL A 171 -16.27 -7.59 6.45
N GLY A 172 -17.46 -7.73 5.86
CA GLY A 172 -18.72 -7.92 6.57
C GLY A 172 -18.89 -9.30 7.17
#